data_AF-A0A1W9YRV8-F1
#
_entry.id   AF-A0A1W9YRV8-F1
#
_cell.length_a   1.000
_cell.length_b   1.000
_cell.length_c   1.000
_cell.angle_alpha   90.00
_cell.angle_beta   90.00
_cell.angle_gamma   90.00
#
_symmetry.space_group_name_H-M   'P 1'
#
loop_
_entity.id
_entity.type
_entity.pdbx_description
1 polymer ?
#
loop_
_entity_poly.entity_id
_entity_poly.type
_entity_poly.pdbx_seq_one_letter_code
_entity_poly.pdbx_strand_id
1 'polypeptide(L)'
;MFCMEMVIERGQARCPFCVAVADYRFVERDRTIVRYEVHCHSCGERYREKLGVAAMTTAPATVEPWVPAVAAEPGVPLADRLRAAVAAARERSAAVTATAAAAWQRRDVPPWVTGMLARAQRP
;
A
#
# COMPACT_ATOMS: atom_id res chain seq x y z
N MET A 1 1.49 -52.69 -5.01
CA MET A 1 0.40 -51.71 -5.24
C MET A 1 1.06 -50.44 -5.76
N PHE A 2 0.97 -50.19 -7.07
CA PHE A 2 1.63 -49.05 -7.69
C PHE A 2 0.80 -47.78 -7.39
N CYS A 3 1.27 -46.92 -6.49
CA CYS A 3 0.68 -45.60 -6.31
C CYS A 3 1.06 -44.75 -7.52
N MET A 4 0.09 -44.30 -8.31
CA MET A 4 0.35 -43.41 -9.43
C MET A 4 0.54 -42.00 -8.90
N GLU A 5 1.73 -41.43 -9.12
CA GLU A 5 2.02 -40.04 -8.79
C GLU A 5 1.87 -39.18 -10.04
N MET A 6 0.77 -38.43 -10.14
CA MET A 6 0.56 -37.49 -11.23
C MET A 6 0.63 -36.07 -10.71
N VAL A 7 1.43 -35.23 -11.36
CA VAL A 7 1.44 -33.81 -11.04
C VAL A 7 0.30 -33.14 -11.79
N ILE A 8 -0.68 -32.63 -11.06
CA ILE A 8 -1.91 -32.05 -11.63
C ILE A 8 -1.78 -30.54 -11.86
N GLU A 9 -0.94 -29.86 -11.08
CA GLU A 9 -0.70 -28.42 -11.21
C GLU A 9 0.71 -28.07 -10.69
N ARG A 10 1.29 -27.01 -11.28
CA ARG A 10 2.58 -26.43 -10.87
C ARG A 10 2.51 -24.91 -11.00
N GLY A 11 3.24 -24.20 -10.13
CA GLY A 11 3.37 -22.76 -10.21
C GLY A 11 4.35 -22.22 -9.20
N GLN A 12 4.24 -20.92 -8.91
CA GLN A 12 5.08 -20.22 -7.93
C GLN A 12 4.28 -19.84 -6.68
N ALA A 13 4.89 -20.05 -5.52
CA ALA A 13 4.35 -19.68 -4.22
C ALA A 13 5.46 -19.07 -3.34
N ARG A 14 5.10 -18.62 -2.15
CA ARG A 14 6.06 -18.17 -1.14
C ARG A 14 6.45 -19.34 -0.25
N CYS A 15 7.75 -19.46 0.04
CA CYS A 15 8.23 -20.44 1.02
C CYS A 15 7.66 -20.11 2.43
N PRO A 16 7.01 -21.06 3.13
CA PRO A 16 6.49 -20.82 4.47
C PRO A 16 7.56 -20.46 5.51
N PHE A 17 8.82 -20.80 5.25
CA PHE A 17 9.94 -20.58 6.18
C PHE A 17 10.68 -19.27 5.91
N CYS A 18 11.14 -19.05 4.67
CA CYS A 18 11.99 -17.89 4.34
C CYS A 18 11.32 -16.84 3.45
N VAL A 19 10.07 -17.08 3.00
CA VAL A 19 9.28 -16.15 2.18
C VAL A 19 9.89 -15.84 0.79
N ALA A 20 10.97 -16.51 0.40
CA ALA A 20 11.48 -16.48 -0.97
C ALA A 20 10.45 -17.07 -1.95
N VAL A 21 10.58 -16.69 -3.24
CA VAL A 21 9.81 -17.32 -4.31
C VAL A 21 10.28 -18.77 -4.44
N ALA A 22 9.33 -19.69 -4.44
CA ALA A 22 9.54 -21.13 -4.48
C ALA A 22 8.56 -21.79 -5.45
N ASP A 23 8.91 -22.95 -5.97
CA ASP A 23 8.02 -23.72 -6.83
C ASP A 23 7.04 -24.52 -5.97
N TYR A 24 5.76 -24.48 -6.32
CA TYR A 24 4.77 -25.39 -5.77
C TYR A 24 4.31 -26.42 -6.80
N ARG A 25 3.82 -27.56 -6.30
CA ARG A 25 3.15 -28.57 -7.11
C ARG A 25 2.04 -29.25 -6.33
N PHE A 26 0.94 -29.54 -7.02
CA PHE A 26 -0.08 -30.47 -6.55
C PHE A 26 0.16 -31.83 -7.18
N VAL A 27 0.27 -32.86 -6.34
CA VAL A 27 0.55 -34.25 -6.76
C VAL A 27 -0.61 -35.13 -6.35
N GLU A 28 -1.36 -35.63 -7.31
CA GLU A 28 -2.32 -36.69 -7.10
C GLU A 28 -1.56 -38.01 -6.86
N ARG A 29 -1.90 -38.70 -5.76
CA ARG A 29 -1.24 -39.94 -5.31
C ARG A 29 -2.14 -41.17 -5.44
N ASP A 30 -3.41 -40.97 -5.12
CA ASP A 30 -4.52 -41.91 -5.25
C ASP A 30 -5.72 -41.08 -5.71
N ARG A 31 -6.76 -41.72 -6.29
CA ARG A 31 -7.99 -41.02 -6.81
C ARG A 31 -8.73 -40.14 -5.79
N THR A 32 -8.27 -40.12 -4.55
CA THR A 32 -8.88 -39.48 -3.40
C THR A 32 -7.91 -38.59 -2.60
N ILE A 33 -6.63 -38.50 -2.97
CA ILE A 33 -5.62 -37.75 -2.21
C ILE A 33 -4.75 -36.91 -3.14
N VAL A 34 -4.74 -35.60 -2.87
CA VAL A 34 -3.85 -34.62 -3.51
C VAL A 34 -2.83 -34.14 -2.46
N ARG A 35 -1.55 -34.12 -2.82
CA ARG A 35 -0.50 -33.59 -1.97
C ARG A 35 0.00 -32.27 -2.52
N TYR A 36 -0.11 -31.22 -1.72
CA TYR A 36 0.54 -29.95 -1.98
C TYR A 36 2.00 -30.04 -1.53
N GLU A 37 2.93 -29.59 -2.38
CA GLU A 37 4.35 -29.52 -2.06
C GLU A 37 4.92 -28.17 -2.48
N VAL A 38 5.80 -27.60 -1.65
CA VAL A 38 6.58 -26.39 -1.97
C VAL A 38 8.05 -26.72 -1.85
N HIS A 39 8.83 -26.42 -2.88
CA HIS A 39 10.28 -26.61 -2.92
C HIS A 39 10.98 -25.26 -2.98
N CYS A 40 11.58 -24.84 -1.87
CA CYS A 40 12.32 -23.59 -1.82
C CYS A 40 13.78 -23.78 -2.25
N HIS A 41 14.21 -23.06 -3.28
CA HIS A 41 15.60 -23.12 -3.76
C HIS A 41 16.52 -22.18 -2.97
N SER A 42 15.96 -21.20 -2.25
CA SER A 42 16.73 -20.26 -1.45
C SER A 42 17.15 -20.82 -0.09
N CYS A 43 16.24 -21.48 0.64
CA CYS A 43 16.55 -22.07 1.95
C CYS A 43 16.62 -23.60 1.96
N GLY A 44 16.28 -24.26 0.84
CA GLY A 44 16.30 -25.73 0.73
C GLY A 44 15.10 -26.45 1.35
N GLU A 45 14.17 -25.70 1.97
CA GLU A 45 13.02 -26.28 2.66
C GLU A 45 12.03 -26.97 1.70
N ARG A 46 11.42 -28.06 2.17
CA ARG A 46 10.48 -28.89 1.39
C ARG A 46 9.21 -29.13 2.18
N TYR A 47 8.31 -28.16 2.10
CA TYR A 47 7.00 -28.26 2.73
C TYR A 47 6.10 -29.23 1.96
N ARG A 48 5.33 -30.05 2.70
CA ARG A 48 4.37 -31.00 2.13
C ARG A 48 3.11 -31.08 3.00
N GLU A 49 1.96 -30.98 2.38
CA GLU A 49 0.65 -31.11 3.03
C GLU A 49 -0.25 -32.04 2.22
N LYS A 50 -0.94 -32.97 2.91
CA LYS A 50 -1.88 -33.90 2.27
C LYS A 50 -3.29 -33.31 2.35
N LEU A 51 -3.90 -33.03 1.21
CA LEU A 51 -5.30 -32.66 1.09
C LEU A 51 -6.12 -33.88 0.63
N GLY A 52 -7.14 -34.25 1.39
CA GLY A 52 -8.15 -35.21 0.92
C GLY A 52 -8.99 -34.57 -0.20
N VAL A 53 -9.50 -35.38 -1.14
CA VAL A 53 -10.34 -34.90 -2.27
C VAL A 53 -11.60 -34.14 -1.84
N ALA A 54 -12.03 -34.24 -0.58
CA ALA A 54 -13.07 -33.38 -0.02
C ALA A 54 -12.70 -31.88 0.06
N ALA A 55 -11.42 -31.52 -0.12
CA ALA A 55 -10.95 -30.14 -0.10
C ALA A 55 -10.81 -29.49 -1.49
N MET A 56 -10.90 -30.26 -2.59
CA MET A 56 -10.99 -29.72 -3.96
C MET A 56 -12.46 -29.61 -4.37
N THR A 57 -13.22 -28.81 -3.63
CA THR A 57 -14.49 -28.31 -4.16
C THR A 57 -14.13 -27.41 -5.34
N THR A 58 -14.67 -27.70 -6.53
CA THR A 58 -14.66 -26.85 -7.74
C THR A 58 -15.47 -25.56 -7.57
N ALA A 59 -15.60 -25.08 -6.34
CA ALA A 59 -16.00 -23.72 -6.11
C ALA A 59 -14.93 -22.84 -6.77
N PRO A 60 -15.29 -21.84 -7.58
CA PRO A 60 -14.31 -20.88 -8.03
C PRO A 60 -13.58 -20.40 -6.79
N ALA A 61 -12.25 -20.51 -6.80
CA ALA A 61 -11.43 -19.84 -5.80
C ALA A 61 -11.70 -18.36 -5.99
N THR A 62 -12.72 -17.84 -5.31
CA THR A 62 -12.76 -16.44 -4.91
C THR A 62 -11.54 -16.29 -4.04
N VAL A 63 -10.42 -15.96 -4.70
CA VAL A 63 -9.28 -15.34 -4.06
C VAL A 63 -9.85 -14.05 -3.51
N GLU A 64 -10.44 -14.14 -2.32
CA GLU A 64 -10.68 -12.97 -1.50
C GLU A 64 -9.30 -12.32 -1.36
N PRO A 65 -9.08 -11.16 -1.97
CA PRO A 65 -7.81 -10.48 -1.83
C PRO A 65 -7.64 -10.29 -0.32
N TRP A 66 -6.55 -10.81 0.23
CA TRP A 66 -6.22 -10.51 1.61
C TRP A 66 -5.93 -9.01 1.67
N VAL A 67 -6.94 -8.24 2.06
CA VAL A 67 -6.80 -6.81 2.34
C VAL A 67 -6.42 -6.74 3.81
N PRO A 68 -5.19 -6.30 4.16
CA PRO A 68 -4.87 -6.03 5.55
C PRO A 68 -5.94 -5.09 6.11
N ALA A 69 -6.49 -5.42 7.28
CA ALA A 69 -7.45 -4.56 7.95
C ALA A 69 -6.75 -3.22 8.24
N VAL A 70 -6.90 -2.26 7.32
CA VAL A 70 -6.47 -0.89 7.55
C VAL A 70 -7.38 -0.42 8.67
N ALA A 71 -6.82 -0.31 9.88
CA ALA A 71 -7.51 0.33 10.98
C ALA A 71 -8.04 1.65 10.43
N ALA A 72 -9.37 1.81 10.44
CA ALA A 72 -9.98 3.05 10.01
C ALA A 72 -9.49 4.12 10.98
N GLU A 73 -8.43 4.83 10.60
CA GLU A 73 -7.96 6.01 11.31
C GLU A 73 -9.19 6.90 11.52
N PRO A 74 -9.51 7.31 12.76
CA PRO A 74 -10.64 8.19 12.99
C PRO A 74 -10.44 9.45 12.16
N GLY A 75 -11.18 9.51 11.05
CA GLY A 75 -11.02 10.57 10.08
C GLY A 75 -11.45 11.87 10.72
N VAL A 76 -10.50 12.73 11.07
CA VAL A 76 -10.79 14.11 11.48
C VAL A 76 -11.75 14.70 10.43
N PRO A 77 -12.97 15.16 10.81
CA PRO A 77 -13.95 15.67 9.88
C PRO A 77 -13.35 16.74 8.96
N LEU A 78 -13.74 16.73 7.69
CA LEU A 78 -13.24 17.70 6.70
C LEU A 78 -13.41 19.15 7.19
N ALA A 79 -14.50 19.44 7.88
CA ALA A 79 -14.78 20.75 8.46
C ALA A 79 -13.71 21.19 9.48
N ASP A 80 -13.23 20.28 10.34
CA ASP A 80 -12.16 20.57 11.30
C ASP A 80 -10.83 20.82 10.59
N ARG A 81 -10.53 20.03 9.55
CA ARG A 81 -9.33 20.21 8.71
C ARG A 81 -9.33 21.57 8.01
N LEU A 82 -10.47 21.96 7.43
CA LEU A 82 -10.64 23.26 6.77
C LEU A 82 -10.50 24.41 7.77
N ARG A 83 -11.09 24.30 8.97
CA ARG A 83 -10.93 25.30 10.03
C ARG A 83 -9.47 25.47 10.44
N ALA A 84 -8.73 24.37 10.65
CA ALA A 84 -7.31 24.40 10.97
C ALA A 84 -6.48 25.03 9.84
N ALA A 85 -6.76 24.68 8.58
CA ALA A 85 -6.06 25.24 7.42
C ALA A 85 -6.28 26.76 7.30
N VAL A 86 -7.51 27.24 7.51
CA VAL A 86 -7.84 28.67 7.49
C VAL A 86 -7.16 29.41 8.65
N ALA A 87 -7.13 28.85 9.85
CA ALA A 87 -6.43 29.44 10.99
C ALA A 87 -4.93 29.61 10.69
N ALA A 88 -4.28 28.55 10.23
CA ALA A 88 -2.87 28.59 9.85
C ALA A 88 -2.60 29.56 8.69
N ALA A 89 -3.52 29.69 7.73
CA ALA A 89 -3.42 30.67 6.67
C ALA A 89 -3.51 32.12 7.20
N ARG A 90 -4.41 32.40 8.15
CA ARG A 90 -4.52 33.73 8.78
C ARG A 90 -3.25 34.10 9.55
N GLU A 91 -2.68 33.18 10.30
CA GLU A 91 -1.42 33.41 11.02
C GLU A 91 -0.27 33.75 10.08
N ARG A 92 -0.11 32.98 8.99
CA ARG A 92 0.90 33.27 7.95
C ARG A 92 0.68 34.64 7.31
N SER A 93 -0.56 34.98 6.97
CA SER A 93 -0.89 36.29 6.39
C SER A 93 -0.62 37.44 7.35
N ALA A 94 -0.90 37.27 8.65
CA ALA A 94 -0.60 38.26 9.67
C ALA A 94 0.92 38.48 9.80
N ALA A 95 1.72 37.40 9.76
CA ALA A 95 3.17 37.49 9.78
C ALA A 95 3.75 38.20 8.54
N VAL A 96 3.22 37.91 7.34
CA VAL A 96 3.63 38.59 6.10
C VAL A 96 3.25 40.07 6.14
N THR A 97 2.05 40.41 6.61
CA THR A 97 1.62 41.81 6.75
C THR A 97 2.49 42.57 7.75
N ALA A 98 2.80 41.96 8.90
CA ALA A 98 3.64 42.57 9.93
C ALA A 98 5.08 42.79 9.44
N THR A 99 5.66 41.82 8.72
CA THR A 99 6.99 41.94 8.13
C THR A 99 7.05 43.00 7.03
N ALA A 100 6.02 43.06 6.17
CA ALA A 100 5.89 44.11 5.16
C ALA A 100 5.75 45.50 5.82
N ALA A 101 4.87 45.65 6.82
CA ALA A 101 4.69 46.90 7.55
C ALA A 101 6.00 47.37 8.21
N ALA A 102 6.75 46.46 8.83
CA ALA A 102 8.05 46.77 9.43
C ALA A 102 9.09 47.21 8.37
N ALA A 103 9.11 46.58 7.19
CA ALA A 103 9.99 46.99 6.08
C ALA A 103 9.64 48.40 5.56
N TRP A 104 8.34 48.72 5.44
CA TRP A 104 7.88 50.07 5.09
C TRP A 104 8.26 51.12 6.13
N GLN A 105 8.10 50.82 7.42
CA GLN A 105 8.50 51.73 8.52
C GLN A 105 10.01 52.01 8.52
N ARG A 106 10.83 51.00 8.22
CA ARG A 106 12.29 51.15 8.09
C ARG A 106 12.73 51.77 6.76
N ARG A 107 11.81 51.99 5.81
CA ARG A 107 12.09 52.41 4.42
C ARG A 107 12.99 51.44 3.65
N ASP A 108 13.07 50.18 4.09
CA ASP A 108 13.82 49.10 3.44
C ASP A 108 12.94 48.37 2.43
N VAL A 109 12.26 49.10 1.53
CA VAL A 109 11.38 48.47 0.52
C VAL A 109 12.23 48.07 -0.69
N PRO A 110 12.36 46.78 -1.02
CA PRO A 110 13.12 46.36 -2.19
C PRO A 110 12.46 46.88 -3.49
N PRO A 111 13.23 47.32 -4.49
CA PRO A 111 12.70 47.95 -5.70
C PRO A 111 11.78 47.04 -6.52
N TRP A 112 11.88 45.70 -6.38
CA TRP A 112 11.01 44.74 -7.04
C TRP A 112 9.61 44.64 -6.43
N VAL A 113 9.42 45.03 -5.16
CA VAL A 113 8.10 45.06 -4.48
C VAL A 113 7.24 46.20 -5.04
N THR A 114 7.85 47.37 -5.27
CA THR A 114 7.19 48.52 -5.92
C THR A 114 6.69 48.16 -7.31
N GLY A 115 7.44 47.34 -8.05
CA GLY A 115 7.08 46.88 -9.40
C GLY A 115 5.88 45.94 -9.45
N MET A 116 5.61 45.15 -8.41
CA MET A 116 4.44 44.26 -8.35
C MET A 116 3.14 45.03 -8.15
N LEU A 117 3.15 46.06 -7.30
CA LEU A 117 1.98 46.92 -7.07
C LEU A 117 1.61 47.73 -8.32
N ALA A 118 2.60 48.19 -9.08
CA ALA A 118 2.37 48.91 -10.35
C ALA A 118 1.74 48.02 -11.45
N ARG A 119 1.97 46.70 -11.42
CA ARG A 119 1.35 45.76 -12.36
C ARG A 119 -0.09 45.41 -11.98
N ALA A 120 -0.41 45.39 -10.70
CA ALA A 120 -1.77 45.12 -10.21
C ALA A 120 -2.76 46.27 -10.47
N GLN A 121 -2.27 47.47 -10.83
CA GLN A 121 -3.07 48.67 -11.07
C GLN A 121 -3.24 49.02 -12.56
N ARG A 122 -2.77 48.19 -13.49
CA ARG A 122 -3.08 48.37 -14.92
C ARG A 122 -4.46 47.77 -15.21
N PRO A 123 -5.39 48.54 -15.81
CA PRO A 123 -6.68 48.03 -16.25
C PRO A 123 -6.53 47.01 -17.39
#